data_AF-A0A0W0Z3Z8-F1
#
_entry.id   AF-A0A0W0Z3Z8-F1
#
_cell.length_a   1.000
_cell.length_b   1.000
_cell.length_c   1.000
_cell.angle_alpha   90.00
_cell.angle_beta   90.00
_cell.angle_gamma   90.00
#
_symmetry.space_group_name_H-M   'P 1'
#
loop_
_entity.id
_entity.type
_entity.pdbx_description
1 polymer ?
#
loop_
_entity_poly.entity_id
_entity_poly.type
_entity_poly.pdbx_seq_one_letter_code
_entity_poly.pdbx_strand_id
1 'polypeptide(L)'
;MRELFEKNAKENSISTSSKNTDICTCTLCMKSKLPTEVVREHLHALQSTMVDRRNPDLPGSKPLMKATKAHAILKAGTKISMLDATGISELDLPSSKSTIQITSPQELTIKATWKNKKQEQGLSGRDANVFGGLGVLTIPSEVKVMNIPKMNALAVPAAFLAKYGAELIPLEKSFTLDAATDKSLENLYLVEYQWDADYIQDYVMNQRGGGGLFVETHPFPHVFTPLSPECSGALILGVDRKDGSFDFAAFEIPFGYTMKIGSNVIHGDSFFVGPYAIALTETELADSVLLKQDTPARDIQRVTQFPTKTFSLPLFEENRLATQVSHKMMVDKIRHEGASGKGIGFFKQLPKDVLSEVRDLSGDSQKAYDQNFGLVVSK
;
A
#
# COMPACT_ATOMS: atom_id res chain seq x y z
N MET A 1 -48.00 -10.44 55.87
CA MET A 1 -48.00 -10.28 54.39
C MET A 1 -46.62 -9.77 54.02
N ARG A 2 -45.58 -10.61 54.02
CA ARG A 2 -45.43 -11.85 53.25
C ARG A 2 -45.44 -11.52 51.75
N GLU A 3 -44.24 -11.57 51.17
CA GLU A 3 -43.94 -12.06 49.82
C GLU A 3 -44.83 -11.55 48.68
N LEU A 4 -44.30 -10.61 47.89
CA LEU A 4 -44.62 -10.26 46.50
C LEU A 4 -44.02 -8.84 46.33
N PHE A 5 -42.78 -8.61 45.94
CA PHE A 5 -42.16 -9.01 44.67
C PHE A 5 -40.63 -8.87 44.78
N GLU A 6 -39.96 -9.85 45.38
CA GLU A 6 -38.59 -10.22 44.99
C GLU A 6 -38.71 -11.36 43.97
N LYS A 7 -38.69 -11.01 42.68
CA LYS A 7 -38.31 -11.88 41.55
C LYS A 7 -38.58 -11.11 40.25
N ASN A 8 -37.54 -10.45 39.75
CA ASN A 8 -37.15 -10.40 38.33
C ASN A 8 -35.79 -9.70 38.19
N ALA A 9 -34.87 -10.03 39.09
CA ALA A 9 -33.44 -9.79 38.89
C ALA A 9 -32.84 -11.10 38.36
N LYS A 10 -32.92 -11.31 37.05
CA LYS A 10 -31.99 -12.13 36.28
C LYS A 10 -32.24 -11.98 34.79
N GLU A 11 -31.13 -11.75 34.09
CA GLU A 11 -30.94 -11.97 32.66
C GLU A 11 -31.66 -10.99 31.73
N ASN A 12 -31.11 -9.77 31.65
CA ASN A 12 -30.86 -9.20 30.34
C ASN A 12 -29.36 -8.94 30.25
N SER A 13 -28.68 -9.81 29.50
CA SER A 13 -27.36 -9.54 28.98
C SER A 13 -27.38 -8.14 28.37
N ILE A 14 -26.57 -7.25 28.93
CA ILE A 14 -26.23 -5.99 28.30
C ILE A 14 -25.45 -6.39 27.04
N SER A 15 -26.21 -6.57 25.97
CA SER A 15 -25.74 -6.29 24.62
C SER A 15 -25.14 -4.90 24.69
N THR A 16 -23.81 -4.83 24.71
CA THR A 16 -23.03 -3.64 24.41
C THR A 16 -23.27 -3.31 22.94
N SER A 17 -24.49 -2.82 22.65
CA SER A 17 -24.78 -2.04 21.46
C SER A 17 -23.91 -0.79 21.58
N SER A 18 -22.72 -0.83 20.97
CA SER A 18 -21.89 0.34 20.84
C SER A 18 -22.70 1.35 20.01
N LYS A 19 -23.24 2.35 20.70
CA LYS A 19 -23.82 3.50 20.03
C LYS A 19 -22.65 4.21 19.35
N ASN A 20 -22.50 4.00 18.04
CA ASN A 20 -21.53 4.74 17.24
C ASN A 20 -21.72 6.23 17.54
N THR A 21 -20.64 6.89 17.94
CA THR A 21 -20.64 8.34 18.17
C THR A 21 -20.47 9.01 16.82
N ASP A 22 -21.42 9.84 16.40
CA ASP A 22 -21.25 10.61 15.16
C ASP A 22 -20.36 11.83 15.42
N ILE A 23 -19.46 12.11 14.48
CA ILE A 23 -18.57 13.28 14.47
C ILE A 23 -19.09 14.22 13.40
N CYS A 24 -19.54 15.40 13.79
CA CYS A 24 -20.20 16.34 12.89
C CYS A 24 -19.53 17.72 12.90
N THR A 25 -19.49 18.36 11.74
CA THR A 25 -19.28 19.80 11.54
C THR A 25 -20.64 20.46 11.23
N CYS A 26 -20.65 21.75 10.90
CA CYS A 26 -21.88 22.45 10.50
C CYS A 26 -22.54 21.85 9.24
N THR A 27 -21.79 21.15 8.40
CA THR A 27 -22.25 20.71 7.06
C THR A 27 -22.07 19.22 6.79
N LEU A 28 -21.32 18.50 7.63
CA LEU A 28 -20.93 17.12 7.39
C LEU A 28 -20.96 16.31 8.67
N CYS A 29 -21.29 15.03 8.58
CA CYS A 29 -21.12 14.06 9.66
C CYS A 29 -20.43 12.79 9.14
N MET A 30 -19.59 12.21 9.98
CA MET A 30 -19.00 10.87 9.80
C MET A 30 -19.28 10.02 11.04
N LYS A 31 -19.41 8.71 10.84
CA LYS A 31 -19.57 7.77 11.96
C LYS A 31 -18.24 7.59 12.69
N SER A 32 -18.26 7.14 13.94
CA SER A 32 -17.05 6.76 14.67
C SER A 32 -17.18 5.41 15.35
N LYS A 33 -16.11 4.61 15.26
CA LYS A 33 -15.88 3.43 16.10
C LYS A 33 -15.21 3.76 17.43
N LEU A 34 -14.69 4.99 17.58
CA LEU A 34 -14.00 5.43 18.77
C LEU A 34 -14.99 5.63 19.93
N PRO A 35 -14.58 5.35 21.19
CA PRO A 35 -15.36 5.72 22.37
C PRO A 35 -15.67 7.22 22.41
N THR A 36 -16.83 7.60 22.95
CA THR A 36 -17.30 9.00 22.98
C THR A 36 -16.30 9.94 23.64
N GLU A 37 -15.62 9.49 24.69
CA GLU A 37 -14.61 10.26 25.42
C GLU A 37 -13.39 10.57 24.56
N VAL A 38 -12.93 9.58 23.78
CA VAL A 38 -11.81 9.73 22.83
C VAL A 38 -12.21 10.67 21.69
N VAL A 39 -13.43 10.53 21.17
CA VAL A 39 -13.96 11.46 20.16
C VAL A 39 -13.96 12.90 20.69
N ARG A 40 -14.39 13.12 21.94
CA ARG A 40 -14.43 14.45 22.55
C ARG A 40 -13.03 15.04 22.72
N GLU A 41 -12.05 14.24 23.10
CA GLU A 41 -10.65 14.66 23.24
C GLU A 41 -10.03 15.06 21.89
N HIS A 42 -10.33 14.31 20.84
CA HIS A 42 -9.74 14.49 19.51
C HIS A 42 -10.67 15.17 18.50
N LEU A 43 -11.74 15.82 18.95
CA LEU A 43 -12.84 16.27 18.08
C LEU A 43 -12.36 17.17 16.94
N HIS A 44 -11.53 18.16 17.25
CA HIS A 44 -11.03 19.12 16.26
C HIS A 44 -10.22 18.42 15.16
N ALA A 45 -9.26 17.58 15.56
CA ALA A 45 -8.41 16.87 14.63
C ALA A 45 -9.21 15.86 13.80
N LEU A 46 -10.19 15.17 14.39
CA LEU A 46 -11.09 14.31 13.64
C LEU A 46 -11.94 15.12 12.65
N GLN A 47 -12.40 16.32 13.00
CA GLN A 47 -13.14 17.18 12.09
C GLN A 47 -12.27 17.71 10.94
N SER A 48 -10.99 18.02 11.19
CA SER A 48 -10.09 18.52 10.14
C SER A 48 -9.74 17.46 9.08
N THR A 49 -9.90 16.16 9.39
CA THR A 49 -9.77 15.08 8.41
C THR A 49 -10.98 14.92 7.47
N MET A 50 -12.11 15.57 7.78
CA MET A 50 -13.36 15.32 7.07
C MET A 50 -13.40 16.04 5.73
N VAL A 51 -13.79 15.32 4.67
CA VAL A 51 -13.98 15.89 3.33
C VAL A 51 -15.36 15.53 2.76
N ASP A 52 -15.93 16.41 1.95
CA ASP A 52 -17.08 16.16 1.08
C ASP A 52 -16.86 16.92 -0.24
N ARG A 53 -16.10 16.29 -1.14
CA ARG A 53 -15.74 16.85 -2.44
C ARG A 53 -16.82 16.50 -3.45
N ARG A 54 -17.32 17.50 -4.17
CA ARG A 54 -18.46 17.43 -5.10
C ARG A 54 -18.12 18.11 -6.40
N ASN A 55 -18.80 17.76 -7.49
CA ASN A 55 -18.59 18.40 -8.78
C ASN A 55 -18.88 19.92 -8.64
N PRO A 56 -17.87 20.79 -8.81
CA PRO A 56 -18.04 22.23 -8.58
C PRO A 56 -18.90 22.90 -9.64
N ASP A 57 -19.12 22.23 -10.78
CA ASP A 57 -19.88 22.75 -11.91
C ASP A 57 -21.36 22.38 -11.83
N LEU A 58 -21.73 21.46 -10.92
CA LEU A 58 -23.09 20.92 -10.75
C LEU A 58 -23.54 21.08 -9.29
N PRO A 59 -24.20 22.19 -8.92
CA PRO A 59 -24.72 22.39 -7.57
C PRO A 59 -25.61 21.23 -7.11
N GLY A 60 -25.35 20.71 -5.92
CA GLY A 60 -26.10 19.58 -5.36
C GLY A 60 -25.71 18.21 -5.93
N SER A 61 -24.60 18.10 -6.67
CA SER A 61 -24.10 16.79 -7.15
C SER A 61 -23.91 15.80 -6.00
N LYS A 62 -23.88 14.50 -6.36
CA LYS A 62 -23.40 13.46 -5.44
C LYS A 62 -21.98 13.79 -4.94
N PRO A 63 -21.61 13.36 -3.72
CA PRO A 63 -20.20 13.33 -3.30
C PRO A 63 -19.38 12.48 -4.27
N LEU A 64 -18.21 12.99 -4.64
CA LEU A 64 -17.20 12.29 -5.43
C LEU A 64 -16.07 11.74 -4.55
N MET A 65 -15.78 12.40 -3.43
CA MET A 65 -14.95 11.87 -2.36
C MET A 65 -15.52 12.32 -1.02
N LYS A 66 -15.75 11.39 -0.09
CA LYS A 66 -16.37 11.72 1.20
C LYS A 66 -15.75 10.93 2.36
N ALA A 67 -15.47 11.61 3.47
CA ALA A 67 -15.16 10.95 4.74
C ALA A 67 -16.44 10.34 5.36
N THR A 68 -16.44 9.04 5.65
CA THR A 68 -17.64 8.31 6.08
C THR A 68 -17.52 7.75 7.49
N LYS A 69 -16.32 7.38 7.94
CA LYS A 69 -16.11 6.72 9.23
C LYS A 69 -14.71 6.96 9.80
N ALA A 70 -14.61 7.35 11.08
CA ALA A 70 -13.37 7.24 11.84
C ALA A 70 -13.26 5.83 12.45
N HIS A 71 -12.22 5.10 12.09
CA HIS A 71 -12.01 3.71 12.50
C HIS A 71 -11.18 3.59 13.78
N ALA A 72 -10.04 4.28 13.83
CA ALA A 72 -9.09 4.20 14.92
C ALA A 72 -8.22 5.47 14.99
N ILE A 73 -7.51 5.65 16.11
CA ILE A 73 -6.36 6.55 16.18
C ILE A 73 -5.13 5.65 16.30
N LEU A 74 -4.31 5.63 15.24
CA LEU A 74 -3.05 4.90 15.22
C LEU A 74 -1.96 5.76 15.83
N LYS A 75 -1.08 5.15 16.60
CA LYS A 75 0.05 5.87 17.21
C LYS A 75 1.36 5.53 16.52
N ALA A 76 2.04 6.54 16.00
CA ALA A 76 3.38 6.41 15.42
C ALA A 76 4.36 5.79 16.44
N GLY A 77 5.27 4.93 15.96
CA GLY A 77 6.23 4.21 16.81
C GLY A 77 5.63 3.03 17.60
N THR A 78 4.36 2.68 17.38
CA THR A 78 3.71 1.56 18.08
C THR A 78 3.35 0.42 17.13
N LYS A 79 3.12 -0.76 17.71
CA LYS A 79 2.67 -1.93 16.98
C LYS A 79 1.17 -1.81 16.68
N ILE A 80 0.81 -1.94 15.41
CA ILE A 80 -0.54 -1.81 14.88
C ILE A 80 -1.04 -3.15 14.32
N SER A 81 -2.31 -3.42 14.53
CA SER A 81 -3.08 -4.49 13.88
C SER A 81 -4.16 -3.84 13.01
N MET A 82 -4.07 -4.01 11.68
CA MET A 82 -5.01 -3.35 10.78
C MET A 82 -6.36 -4.07 10.71
N LEU A 83 -6.42 -5.38 10.98
CA LEU A 83 -7.70 -6.06 11.18
C LEU A 83 -8.48 -5.45 12.34
N ASP A 84 -7.82 -5.24 13.49
CA ASP A 84 -8.47 -4.65 14.66
C ASP A 84 -8.86 -3.19 14.40
N ALA A 85 -7.96 -2.40 13.80
CA ALA A 85 -8.19 -1.00 13.54
C ALA A 85 -9.35 -0.79 12.55
N THR A 86 -9.41 -1.56 11.45
CA THR A 86 -10.43 -1.43 10.41
C THR A 86 -11.71 -2.21 10.71
N GLY A 87 -11.65 -3.21 11.59
CA GLY A 87 -12.71 -4.18 11.88
C GLY A 87 -13.07 -5.10 10.72
N ILE A 88 -12.15 -5.31 9.76
CA ILE A 88 -12.28 -6.34 8.73
C ILE A 88 -12.15 -7.72 9.41
N SER A 89 -13.00 -8.69 9.04
CA SER A 89 -12.87 -10.05 9.56
C SER A 89 -11.76 -10.80 8.84
N GLU A 90 -11.00 -11.62 9.56
CA GLU A 90 -10.04 -12.55 8.96
C GLU A 90 -10.73 -13.52 7.97
N LEU A 91 -12.00 -13.85 8.21
CA LEU A 91 -12.82 -14.69 7.32
C LEU A 91 -13.17 -14.03 5.99
N ASP A 92 -13.12 -12.69 5.93
CA ASP A 92 -13.39 -11.94 4.70
C ASP A 92 -12.13 -11.82 3.82
N LEU A 93 -10.95 -12.18 4.35
CA LEU A 93 -9.69 -12.05 3.62
C LEU A 93 -9.62 -13.05 2.44
N PRO A 94 -9.03 -12.65 1.30
CA PRO A 94 -8.85 -13.56 0.19
C PRO A 94 -7.99 -14.78 0.57
N SER A 95 -8.44 -15.98 0.23
CA SER A 95 -7.63 -17.20 0.37
C SER A 95 -6.37 -17.12 -0.51
N SER A 96 -5.24 -17.65 -0.02
CA SER A 96 -3.99 -17.73 -0.80
C SER A 96 -4.22 -18.42 -2.15
N LYS A 97 -3.98 -17.70 -3.26
CA LYS A 97 -4.12 -18.26 -4.62
C LYS A 97 -2.96 -19.21 -4.92
N SER A 98 -3.24 -20.27 -5.69
CA SER A 98 -2.27 -21.27 -6.16
C SER A 98 -1.35 -20.77 -7.30
N THR A 99 -1.42 -19.48 -7.64
CA THR A 99 -0.65 -18.85 -8.71
C THR A 99 -0.02 -17.56 -8.19
N ILE A 100 1.27 -17.40 -8.44
CA ILE A 100 2.02 -16.17 -8.17
C ILE A 100 1.91 -15.29 -9.39
N GLN A 101 1.62 -14.00 -9.18
CA GLN A 101 1.66 -13.00 -10.23
C GLN A 101 2.99 -12.27 -10.16
N ILE A 102 3.66 -12.07 -11.29
CA ILE A 102 4.91 -11.32 -11.38
C ILE A 102 4.81 -10.28 -12.48
N THR A 103 5.29 -9.08 -12.17
CA THR A 103 5.33 -7.94 -13.07
C THR A 103 6.72 -7.35 -13.04
N SER A 104 7.31 -7.14 -14.22
CA SER A 104 8.58 -6.42 -14.30
C SER A 104 8.38 -4.99 -13.81
N PRO A 105 9.16 -4.51 -12.83
CA PRO A 105 9.09 -3.13 -12.37
C PRO A 105 9.24 -2.14 -13.51
N GLN A 106 8.39 -1.11 -13.51
CA GLN A 106 8.44 0.01 -14.46
C GLN A 106 8.19 1.30 -13.69
N GLU A 107 8.80 2.39 -14.15
CA GLU A 107 8.64 3.72 -13.57
C GLU A 107 8.74 4.80 -14.66
N LEU A 108 8.11 5.94 -14.41
CA LEU A 108 8.24 7.14 -15.20
C LEU A 108 9.29 8.03 -14.57
N THR A 109 10.42 8.23 -15.25
CA THR A 109 11.36 9.31 -14.89
C THR A 109 10.98 10.58 -15.65
N ILE A 110 10.87 11.69 -14.92
CA ILE A 110 10.57 12.99 -15.52
C ILE A 110 11.43 14.09 -14.89
N LYS A 111 11.91 15.05 -15.70
CA LYS A 111 12.48 16.29 -15.15
C LYS A 111 11.34 17.13 -14.58
N ALA A 112 11.50 17.68 -13.38
CA ALA A 112 10.51 18.57 -12.81
C ALA A 112 11.16 19.53 -11.81
N THR A 113 10.45 20.59 -11.43
CA THR A 113 10.89 21.48 -10.34
C THR A 113 9.79 21.58 -9.29
N TRP A 114 10.12 21.14 -8.09
CA TRP A 114 9.24 21.23 -6.93
C TRP A 114 9.30 22.64 -6.35
N LYS A 115 8.19 23.37 -6.40
CA LYS A 115 8.03 24.69 -5.78
C LYS A 115 6.97 24.60 -4.71
N ASN A 116 7.36 24.74 -3.46
CA ASN A 116 6.40 24.69 -2.36
C ASN A 116 5.46 25.91 -2.36
N LYS A 117 4.42 25.88 -1.52
CA LYS A 117 3.40 26.95 -1.41
C LYS A 117 3.95 28.35 -1.16
N LYS A 118 5.16 28.50 -0.60
CA LYS A 118 5.82 29.79 -0.35
C LYS A 118 6.59 30.31 -1.57
N GLN A 119 7.04 29.41 -2.43
CA GLN A 119 7.79 29.73 -3.65
C GLN A 119 6.84 30.05 -4.81
N GLU A 120 5.78 29.27 -4.97
CA GLU A 120 4.75 29.47 -5.99
C GLU A 120 3.42 28.89 -5.50
N GLN A 121 2.38 29.70 -5.44
CA GLN A 121 1.06 29.23 -5.00
C GLN A 121 0.33 28.53 -6.14
N GLY A 122 -0.01 27.26 -5.94
CA GLY A 122 -0.83 26.48 -6.85
C GLY A 122 -2.28 26.95 -6.84
N LEU A 123 -2.85 27.19 -8.03
CA LEU A 123 -4.25 27.58 -8.18
C LEU A 123 -5.15 26.34 -8.26
N SER A 124 -6.08 26.22 -7.31
CA SER A 124 -7.15 25.23 -7.25
C SER A 124 -8.46 25.87 -6.79
N GLY A 125 -9.56 25.12 -6.83
CA GLY A 125 -10.81 25.47 -6.18
C GLY A 125 -10.73 25.37 -4.66
N ARG A 126 -11.88 25.43 -3.99
CA ARG A 126 -11.93 25.23 -2.53
C ARG A 126 -11.65 23.76 -2.21
N ASP A 127 -10.84 23.48 -1.19
CA ASP A 127 -10.67 22.16 -0.56
C ASP A 127 -10.00 21.06 -1.40
N ALA A 128 -9.01 21.42 -2.22
CA ALA A 128 -8.24 20.48 -3.04
C ALA A 128 -7.36 19.51 -2.24
N ASN A 129 -6.85 19.92 -1.07
CA ASN A 129 -6.16 19.05 -0.11
C ASN A 129 -6.65 19.37 1.33
N VAL A 130 -6.30 18.52 2.31
CA VAL A 130 -6.68 18.69 3.72
C VAL A 130 -5.66 19.46 4.56
N PHE A 131 -4.47 19.73 4.02
CA PHE A 131 -3.32 20.37 4.67
C PHE A 131 -3.14 21.87 4.30
N GLY A 132 -4.13 22.48 3.66
CA GLY A 132 -4.13 23.90 3.30
C GLY A 132 -3.51 24.23 1.92
N GLY A 133 -2.56 25.16 1.89
CA GLY A 133 -2.06 25.76 0.63
C GLY A 133 -1.24 24.81 -0.24
N LEU A 134 -1.41 24.90 -1.57
CA LEU A 134 -0.69 24.10 -2.56
C LEU A 134 0.49 24.86 -3.15
N GLY A 135 1.59 24.15 -3.40
CA GLY A 135 2.65 24.56 -4.31
C GLY A 135 2.42 24.09 -5.75
N VAL A 136 3.48 24.08 -6.55
CA VAL A 136 3.48 23.65 -7.95
C VAL A 136 4.69 22.74 -8.23
N LEU A 137 4.44 21.55 -8.78
CA LEU A 137 5.45 20.73 -9.43
C LEU A 137 5.41 21.03 -10.93
N THR A 138 6.40 21.78 -11.41
CA THR A 138 6.42 22.22 -12.80
C THR A 138 6.96 21.11 -13.70
N ILE A 139 6.15 20.71 -14.68
CA ILE A 139 6.42 19.66 -15.63
C ILE A 139 6.79 20.28 -16.97
N PRO A 140 7.92 19.92 -17.61
CA PRO A 140 8.35 20.50 -18.87
C PRO A 140 7.25 20.48 -19.93
N SER A 141 7.07 21.59 -20.63
CA SER A 141 5.94 21.81 -21.56
C SER A 141 5.89 20.82 -22.74
N GLU A 142 7.01 20.16 -23.05
CA GLU A 142 7.11 19.07 -24.02
C GLU A 142 6.41 17.78 -23.54
N VAL A 143 6.26 17.57 -22.23
CA VAL A 143 5.57 16.41 -21.66
C VAL A 143 4.06 16.65 -21.66
N LYS A 144 3.41 16.25 -22.74
CA LYS A 144 1.96 16.45 -22.91
C LYS A 144 1.12 15.63 -21.94
N VAL A 145 1.58 14.43 -21.58
CA VAL A 145 0.90 13.53 -20.65
C VAL A 145 1.95 12.85 -19.78
N MET A 146 1.74 12.86 -18.46
CA MET A 146 2.49 12.03 -17.53
C MET A 146 1.79 10.67 -17.44
N ASN A 147 2.30 9.69 -18.17
CA ASN A 147 1.73 8.36 -18.19
C ASN A 147 2.50 7.47 -17.21
N ILE A 148 1.93 7.26 -16.02
CA ILE A 148 2.57 6.55 -14.90
C ILE A 148 2.26 5.04 -15.01
N PRO A 149 3.26 4.15 -14.97
CA PRO A 149 3.02 2.70 -14.99
C PRO A 149 2.33 2.27 -13.70
N LYS A 150 1.23 1.52 -13.85
CA LYS A 150 0.42 0.96 -12.77
C LYS A 150 0.67 -0.53 -12.63
N MET A 151 1.07 -0.97 -11.45
CA MET A 151 1.39 -2.35 -11.11
C MET A 151 0.59 -2.80 -9.91
N ASN A 152 0.27 -4.10 -9.82
CA ASN A 152 -0.19 -4.68 -8.57
C ASN A 152 0.99 -4.77 -7.59
N ALA A 153 0.82 -4.23 -6.37
CA ALA A 153 1.88 -4.21 -5.36
C ALA A 153 2.38 -5.61 -4.96
N LEU A 154 1.53 -6.65 -5.03
CA LEU A 154 1.95 -8.04 -4.78
C LEU A 154 2.78 -8.64 -5.91
N ALA A 155 2.68 -8.09 -7.12
CA ALA A 155 3.33 -8.65 -8.30
C ALA A 155 4.73 -8.09 -8.54
N VAL A 156 5.18 -7.10 -7.75
CA VAL A 156 6.51 -6.52 -7.85
C VAL A 156 7.41 -6.99 -6.72
N PRO A 157 8.75 -7.02 -6.91
CA PRO A 157 9.68 -7.34 -5.82
C PRO A 157 9.55 -6.35 -4.66
N ALA A 158 9.61 -6.83 -3.41
CA ALA A 158 9.55 -5.97 -2.22
C ALA A 158 10.64 -4.88 -2.21
N ALA A 159 11.83 -5.18 -2.74
CA ALA A 159 12.90 -4.20 -2.89
C ALA A 159 12.53 -3.03 -3.81
N PHE A 160 11.64 -3.25 -4.78
CA PHE A 160 11.15 -2.17 -5.65
C PHE A 160 10.19 -1.25 -4.90
N LEU A 161 9.29 -1.79 -4.07
CA LEU A 161 8.46 -0.97 -3.16
C LEU A 161 9.33 -0.19 -2.16
N ALA A 162 10.35 -0.84 -1.60
CA ALA A 162 11.26 -0.22 -0.63
C ALA A 162 12.05 0.95 -1.23
N LYS A 163 12.37 0.95 -2.54
CA LYS A 163 12.95 2.10 -3.24
C LYS A 163 12.10 3.37 -3.04
N TYR A 164 10.78 3.22 -3.03
CA TYR A 164 9.82 4.31 -2.84
C TYR A 164 9.47 4.55 -1.36
N GLY A 165 10.19 3.91 -0.42
CA GLY A 165 9.89 4.00 1.01
C GLY A 165 8.57 3.33 1.41
N ALA A 166 8.13 2.34 0.63
CA ALA A 166 6.86 1.66 0.82
C ALA A 166 7.03 0.18 1.17
N GLU A 167 6.08 -0.35 1.94
CA GLU A 167 6.02 -1.74 2.37
C GLU A 167 4.57 -2.23 2.25
N LEU A 168 4.37 -3.36 1.58
CA LEU A 168 3.07 -4.01 1.49
C LEU A 168 2.94 -5.07 2.60
N ILE A 169 1.94 -4.90 3.44
CA ILE A 169 1.77 -5.70 4.66
C ILE A 169 0.42 -6.42 4.63
N PRO A 170 0.38 -7.76 4.74
CA PRO A 170 -0.89 -8.49 4.89
C PRO A 170 -1.65 -8.04 6.14
N LEU A 171 -2.98 -7.92 6.07
CA LEU A 171 -3.77 -7.42 7.21
C LEU A 171 -3.71 -8.32 8.44
N GLU A 172 -3.52 -9.64 8.24
CA GLU A 172 -3.34 -10.61 9.32
C GLU A 172 -2.02 -10.45 10.09
N LYS A 173 -1.08 -9.65 9.58
CA LYS A 173 0.20 -9.38 10.24
C LYS A 173 0.19 -8.01 10.90
N SER A 174 0.48 -7.99 12.20
CA SER A 174 0.80 -6.74 12.89
C SER A 174 2.18 -6.23 12.49
N PHE A 175 2.35 -4.91 12.48
CA PHE A 175 3.62 -4.25 12.18
C PHE A 175 3.83 -3.02 13.06
N THR A 176 5.06 -2.52 13.13
CA THR A 176 5.36 -1.26 13.82
C THR A 176 5.27 -0.11 12.82
N LEU A 177 4.41 0.86 13.14
CA LEU A 177 4.34 2.10 12.38
C LEU A 177 5.55 2.96 12.73
N ASP A 178 6.16 3.62 11.74
CA ASP A 178 7.38 4.38 11.97
C ASP A 178 7.13 5.49 13.00
N ALA A 179 8.13 5.80 13.82
CA ALA A 179 8.01 6.88 14.80
C ALA A 179 8.01 8.23 14.08
N ALA A 180 7.09 9.11 14.45
CA ALA A 180 7.15 10.50 14.03
C ALA A 180 8.23 11.23 14.85
N THR A 181 8.94 12.16 14.21
CA THR A 181 9.97 12.96 14.87
C THR A 181 9.37 14.01 15.81
N ASP A 182 8.20 14.54 15.46
CA ASP A 182 7.45 15.51 16.27
C ASP A 182 6.30 14.81 17.00
N LYS A 183 6.17 15.07 18.31
CA LYS A 183 5.11 14.50 19.15
C LYS A 183 3.70 14.88 18.69
N SER A 184 3.53 16.06 18.09
CA SER A 184 2.25 16.50 17.54
C SER A 184 1.76 15.62 16.39
N LEU A 185 2.68 14.87 15.75
CA LEU A 185 2.40 13.97 14.64
C LEU A 185 2.31 12.49 15.07
N GLU A 186 2.31 12.21 16.38
CA GLU A 186 2.21 10.83 16.88
C GLU A 186 0.83 10.22 16.61
N ASN A 187 -0.24 11.02 16.68
CA ASN A 187 -1.60 10.55 16.49
C ASN A 187 -1.99 10.65 15.02
N LEU A 188 -2.31 9.51 14.41
CA LEU A 188 -2.74 9.39 13.03
C LEU A 188 -4.17 8.83 13.02
N TYR A 189 -5.12 9.66 12.59
CA TYR A 189 -6.54 9.32 12.53
C TYR A 189 -6.80 8.45 11.31
N LEU A 190 -7.19 7.20 11.53
CA LEU A 190 -7.55 6.26 10.47
C LEU A 190 -8.99 6.51 10.04
N VAL A 191 -9.15 7.16 8.90
CA VAL A 191 -10.44 7.61 8.38
C VAL A 191 -10.77 6.88 7.08
N GLU A 192 -12.00 6.43 6.98
CA GLU A 192 -12.59 5.88 5.77
C GLU A 192 -13.04 7.01 4.85
N TYR A 193 -12.56 6.95 3.63
CA TYR A 193 -12.96 7.82 2.54
C TYR A 193 -13.57 6.95 1.44
N GLN A 194 -14.71 7.39 0.93
CA GLN A 194 -15.37 6.80 -0.21
C GLN A 194 -15.04 7.62 -1.46
N TRP A 195 -14.34 7.02 -2.42
CA TRP A 195 -14.13 7.61 -3.74
C TRP A 195 -15.12 7.08 -4.77
N ASP A 196 -15.66 7.98 -5.57
CA ASP A 196 -16.43 7.70 -6.77
C ASP A 196 -15.51 7.61 -7.99
N ALA A 197 -15.85 6.78 -8.97
CA ALA A 197 -15.05 6.58 -10.18
C ALA A 197 -14.90 7.88 -11.00
N ASP A 198 -15.84 8.81 -10.88
CA ASP A 198 -15.82 10.09 -11.60
C ASP A 198 -14.91 11.14 -10.93
N TYR A 199 -14.40 10.88 -9.71
CA TYR A 199 -13.67 11.86 -8.89
C TYR A 199 -12.49 12.53 -9.62
N ILE A 200 -11.71 11.76 -10.38
CA ILE A 200 -10.57 12.31 -11.13
C ILE A 200 -11.05 13.34 -12.17
N GLN A 201 -12.04 13.00 -12.98
CA GLN A 201 -12.46 13.84 -14.11
C GLN A 201 -13.32 15.02 -13.63
N ASP A 202 -14.25 14.78 -12.73
CA ASP A 202 -15.27 15.74 -12.33
C ASP A 202 -14.80 16.69 -11.20
N TYR A 203 -13.76 16.31 -10.46
CA TYR A 203 -13.20 17.14 -9.39
C TYR A 203 -11.72 17.44 -9.59
N VAL A 204 -10.84 16.42 -9.58
CA VAL A 204 -9.39 16.63 -9.51
C VAL A 204 -8.87 17.41 -10.71
N MET A 205 -9.25 17.01 -11.92
CA MET A 205 -8.83 17.65 -13.16
C MET A 205 -9.64 18.91 -13.53
N ASN A 206 -10.56 19.33 -12.65
CA ASN A 206 -11.34 20.55 -12.81
C ASN A 206 -10.66 21.74 -12.11
N GLN A 207 -10.46 22.84 -12.82
CA GLN A 207 -9.82 24.04 -12.26
C GLN A 207 -10.61 24.67 -11.10
N ARG A 208 -11.94 24.54 -11.09
CA ARG A 208 -12.81 24.98 -9.97
C ARG A 208 -12.93 23.95 -8.84
N GLY A 209 -12.43 22.74 -9.07
CA GLY A 209 -12.35 21.65 -8.09
C GLY A 209 -10.93 21.52 -7.57
N GLY A 210 -10.27 20.40 -7.86
CA GLY A 210 -8.92 20.11 -7.39
C GLY A 210 -7.82 20.96 -8.03
N GLY A 211 -8.05 21.61 -9.18
CA GLY A 211 -7.02 22.41 -9.84
C GLY A 211 -5.92 21.58 -10.52
N GLY A 212 -6.11 20.27 -10.65
CA GLY A 212 -5.13 19.30 -11.15
C GLY A 212 -4.82 18.21 -10.13
N LEU A 213 -4.13 17.16 -10.58
CA LEU A 213 -3.56 16.16 -9.69
C LEU A 213 -2.50 16.84 -8.80
N PHE A 214 -2.43 16.46 -7.53
CA PHE A 214 -1.32 16.81 -6.65
C PHE A 214 -0.57 15.55 -6.20
N VAL A 215 0.69 15.75 -5.81
CA VAL A 215 1.44 14.82 -4.98
C VAL A 215 1.91 15.56 -3.74
N GLU A 216 2.18 14.83 -2.68
CA GLU A 216 2.55 15.40 -1.40
C GLU A 216 3.63 14.61 -0.69
N THR A 217 4.26 15.26 0.27
CA THR A 217 5.24 14.68 1.18
C THR A 217 5.12 15.33 2.55
N HIS A 218 5.30 14.55 3.62
CA HIS A 218 5.14 15.03 4.98
C HIS A 218 5.93 14.21 6.00
N PRO A 219 6.28 14.78 7.17
CA PRO A 219 7.24 14.17 8.11
C PRO A 219 6.67 13.07 9.03
N PHE A 220 5.52 12.48 8.68
CA PHE A 220 4.89 11.37 9.40
C PHE A 220 4.56 10.22 8.43
N PRO A 221 4.45 8.96 8.90
CA PRO A 221 4.13 7.84 8.04
C PRO A 221 2.64 7.79 7.69
N HIS A 222 2.32 7.07 6.63
CA HIS A 222 0.94 6.84 6.19
C HIS A 222 0.64 5.35 6.03
N VAL A 223 -0.63 5.00 6.17
CA VAL A 223 -1.14 3.69 5.76
C VAL A 223 -2.36 3.86 4.87
N PHE A 224 -2.46 3.02 3.84
CA PHE A 224 -3.57 3.00 2.89
C PHE A 224 -4.11 1.57 2.82
N THR A 225 -5.37 1.38 3.20
CA THR A 225 -6.01 0.07 3.28
C THR A 225 -7.31 0.06 2.49
N PRO A 226 -7.42 -0.73 1.41
CA PRO A 226 -8.71 -1.01 0.78
C PRO A 226 -9.65 -1.70 1.77
N LEU A 227 -10.89 -1.23 1.88
CA LEU A 227 -11.87 -1.79 2.81
C LEU A 227 -12.86 -2.76 2.13
N SER A 228 -12.80 -2.92 0.81
CA SER A 228 -13.57 -3.95 0.10
C SER A 228 -12.81 -4.50 -1.11
N PRO A 229 -13.15 -5.70 -1.59
CA PRO A 229 -12.53 -6.31 -2.77
C PRO A 229 -12.85 -5.58 -4.08
N GLU A 230 -13.88 -4.72 -4.10
CA GLU A 230 -14.24 -3.87 -5.25
C GLU A 230 -13.41 -2.58 -5.34
N CYS A 231 -12.61 -2.27 -4.33
CA CYS A 231 -11.66 -1.16 -4.37
C CYS A 231 -10.72 -1.29 -5.57
N SER A 232 -10.48 -0.17 -6.25
CA SER A 232 -9.60 -0.11 -7.41
C SER A 232 -8.88 1.24 -7.48
N GLY A 233 -8.06 1.41 -8.52
CA GLY A 233 -7.12 2.52 -8.60
C GLY A 233 -5.78 2.18 -7.97
N ALA A 234 -4.87 3.14 -7.93
CA ALA A 234 -3.52 2.92 -7.47
C ALA A 234 -2.92 4.16 -6.80
N LEU A 235 -2.14 3.91 -5.76
CA LEU A 235 -1.33 4.91 -5.06
C LEU A 235 -0.13 5.27 -5.93
N ILE A 236 0.01 6.55 -6.26
CA ILE A 236 1.23 7.06 -6.90
C ILE A 236 2.28 7.22 -5.81
N LEU A 237 3.48 6.70 -6.05
CA LEU A 237 4.67 6.95 -5.24
C LEU A 237 5.75 7.61 -6.08
N GLY A 238 6.52 8.50 -5.45
CA GLY A 238 7.56 9.28 -6.09
C GLY A 238 8.90 9.20 -5.37
N VAL A 239 10.00 9.35 -6.13
CA VAL A 239 11.36 9.52 -5.60
C VAL A 239 12.03 10.70 -6.29
N ASP A 240 12.53 11.65 -5.51
CA ASP A 240 13.42 12.71 -6.00
C ASP A 240 14.83 12.15 -6.16
N ARG A 241 15.34 12.13 -7.40
CA ARG A 241 16.68 11.63 -7.74
C ARG A 241 17.81 12.59 -7.38
N LYS A 242 17.50 13.79 -6.88
CA LYS A 242 18.45 14.85 -6.50
C LYS A 242 19.27 15.42 -7.67
N ASP A 243 18.88 15.11 -8.90
CA ASP A 243 19.48 15.61 -10.14
C ASP A 243 18.50 16.48 -10.95
N GLY A 244 17.38 16.88 -10.34
CA GLY A 244 16.28 17.60 -10.99
C GLY A 244 15.28 16.70 -11.72
N SER A 245 15.39 15.38 -11.55
CA SER A 245 14.40 14.41 -12.02
C SER A 245 13.73 13.65 -10.89
N PHE A 246 12.53 13.16 -11.17
CA PHE A 246 11.69 12.41 -10.26
C PHE A 246 11.26 11.10 -10.94
N ASP A 247 11.27 10.02 -10.17
CA ASP A 247 10.65 8.75 -10.56
C ASP A 247 9.25 8.67 -10.00
N PHE A 248 8.30 8.20 -10.81
CA PHE A 248 6.94 7.90 -10.39
C PHE A 248 6.51 6.50 -10.83
N ALA A 249 5.88 5.77 -9.91
CA ALA A 249 5.21 4.50 -10.18
C ALA A 249 3.89 4.46 -9.42
N ALA A 250 2.90 3.74 -9.95
CA ALA A 250 1.60 3.57 -9.31
C ALA A 250 1.39 2.12 -8.88
N PHE A 251 0.89 1.93 -7.65
CA PHE A 251 0.71 0.62 -7.04
C PHE A 251 -0.74 0.40 -6.63
N GLU A 252 -1.38 -0.60 -7.24
CA GLU A 252 -2.67 -1.12 -6.78
C GLU A 252 -2.44 -1.89 -5.48
N ILE A 253 -3.20 -1.53 -4.45
CA ILE A 253 -3.16 -2.19 -3.14
C ILE A 253 -4.26 -3.26 -3.16
N PRO A 254 -3.91 -4.56 -3.14
CA PRO A 254 -4.91 -5.61 -3.14
C PRO A 254 -5.68 -5.63 -1.81
N PHE A 255 -6.97 -5.93 -1.87
CA PHE A 255 -7.75 -6.20 -0.66
C PHE A 255 -7.13 -7.34 0.15
N GLY A 256 -7.14 -7.21 1.48
CA GLY A 256 -6.39 -8.07 2.39
C GLY A 256 -4.97 -7.60 2.69
N TYR A 257 -4.56 -6.44 2.16
CA TYR A 257 -3.27 -5.81 2.45
C TYR A 257 -3.43 -4.33 2.82
N THR A 258 -2.44 -3.81 3.53
CA THR A 258 -2.23 -2.37 3.68
C THR A 258 -0.90 -1.98 3.05
N MET A 259 -0.87 -0.82 2.40
CA MET A 259 0.40 -0.18 2.02
C MET A 259 0.81 0.76 3.15
N LYS A 260 1.98 0.52 3.75
CA LYS A 260 2.65 1.46 4.65
C LYS A 260 3.66 2.26 3.84
N ILE A 261 3.67 3.58 4.03
CA ILE A 261 4.76 4.43 3.52
C ILE A 261 5.42 5.18 4.68
N GLY A 262 6.74 5.33 4.59
CA GLY A 262 7.52 6.07 5.58
C GLY A 262 7.31 7.58 5.48
N SER A 263 7.84 8.30 6.48
CA SER A 263 7.88 9.77 6.46
C SER A 263 8.65 10.30 5.23
N ASN A 264 8.19 11.42 4.70
CA ASN A 264 8.75 12.15 3.57
C ASN A 264 8.70 11.41 2.22
N VAL A 265 7.96 10.31 2.11
CA VAL A 265 7.68 9.67 0.83
C VAL A 265 6.76 10.57 0.01
N ILE A 266 7.13 10.81 -1.26
CA ILE A 266 6.27 11.52 -2.21
C ILE A 266 5.15 10.57 -2.61
N HIS A 267 3.90 10.98 -2.49
CA HIS A 267 2.76 10.13 -2.85
C HIS A 267 1.55 10.92 -3.34
N GLY A 268 0.59 10.22 -3.95
CA GLY A 268 -0.70 10.77 -4.36
C GLY A 268 -1.75 9.67 -4.50
N ASP A 269 -2.90 9.87 -3.88
CA ASP A 269 -3.96 8.87 -3.69
C ASP A 269 -5.23 9.15 -4.52
N SER A 270 -5.21 10.20 -5.34
CA SER A 270 -6.39 10.71 -6.05
C SER A 270 -7.05 9.70 -7.00
N PHE A 271 -6.31 8.67 -7.45
CA PHE A 271 -6.81 7.65 -8.39
C PHE A 271 -7.58 6.51 -7.72
N PHE A 272 -7.70 6.49 -6.39
CA PHE A 272 -8.50 5.48 -5.71
C PHE A 272 -9.98 5.56 -6.09
N VAL A 273 -10.64 4.39 -6.07
CA VAL A 273 -12.07 4.21 -6.28
C VAL A 273 -12.57 3.17 -5.28
N GLY A 274 -13.66 3.48 -4.58
CA GLY A 274 -14.18 2.64 -3.50
C GLY A 274 -13.80 3.13 -2.10
N PRO A 275 -14.10 2.35 -1.05
CA PRO A 275 -13.79 2.71 0.34
C PRO A 275 -12.34 2.38 0.71
N TYR A 276 -11.53 3.38 1.04
CA TYR A 276 -10.20 3.17 1.64
C TYR A 276 -10.12 3.79 3.02
N ALA A 277 -9.46 3.10 3.95
CA ALA A 277 -9.02 3.66 5.22
C ALA A 277 -7.61 4.25 5.03
N ILE A 278 -7.44 5.53 5.37
CA ILE A 278 -6.17 6.23 5.32
C ILE A 278 -5.88 6.84 6.68
N ALA A 279 -4.68 6.64 7.19
CA ALA A 279 -4.23 7.28 8.42
C ALA A 279 -3.56 8.60 8.12
N LEU A 280 -4.03 9.67 8.75
CA LEU A 280 -3.57 11.03 8.51
C LEU A 280 -3.67 11.87 9.78
N THR A 281 -2.97 13.00 9.82
CA THR A 281 -2.92 13.86 11.01
C THR A 281 -3.09 15.32 10.62
N GLU A 282 -3.52 16.14 11.57
CA GLU A 282 -3.65 17.58 11.34
C GLU A 282 -2.27 18.23 11.36
N THR A 283 -1.84 18.81 10.24
CA THR A 283 -0.54 19.48 10.18
C THR A 283 -0.41 20.47 9.03
N GLU A 284 0.36 21.52 9.26
CA GLU A 284 0.82 22.48 8.24
C GLU A 284 2.18 22.09 7.64
N LEU A 285 2.78 20.99 8.12
CA LEU A 285 4.10 20.51 7.71
C LEU A 285 4.07 19.66 6.44
N ALA A 286 2.88 19.33 5.92
CA ALA A 286 2.76 18.70 4.62
C ALA A 286 3.12 19.71 3.51
N ASP A 287 3.90 19.24 2.54
CA ASP A 287 4.20 19.96 1.31
C ASP A 287 3.49 19.25 0.17
N SER A 288 2.39 19.84 -0.28
CA SER A 288 1.55 19.32 -1.37
C SER A 288 1.67 20.24 -2.58
N VAL A 289 1.89 19.67 -3.76
CA VAL A 289 2.15 20.42 -5.00
C VAL A 289 1.25 19.96 -6.13
N LEU A 290 0.64 20.91 -6.85
CA LEU A 290 -0.13 20.61 -8.06
C LEU A 290 0.81 20.33 -9.23
N LEU A 291 0.51 19.30 -10.00
CA LEU A 291 1.21 19.01 -11.25
C LEU A 291 0.71 19.98 -12.32
N LYS A 292 1.58 20.90 -12.74
CA LYS A 292 1.27 21.93 -13.73
C LYS A 292 2.32 21.95 -14.83
N GLN A 293 1.91 22.33 -16.04
CA GLN A 293 2.83 22.53 -17.14
C GLN A 293 3.75 23.73 -16.89
N ASP A 294 5.00 23.63 -17.36
CA ASP A 294 5.96 24.72 -17.35
C ASP A 294 5.69 25.72 -18.48
N THR A 295 4.49 26.31 -18.42
CA THR A 295 4.03 27.39 -19.27
C THR A 295 3.68 28.60 -18.42
N PRO A 296 3.65 29.82 -18.99
CA PRO A 296 3.19 31.00 -18.27
C PRO A 296 1.77 30.87 -17.70
N ALA A 297 0.90 30.06 -18.33
CA ALA A 297 -0.48 29.86 -17.92
C ALA A 297 -0.65 28.83 -16.79
N ARG A 298 0.36 27.98 -16.51
CA ARG A 298 0.30 26.89 -15.52
C ARG A 298 -0.92 25.98 -15.73
N ASP A 299 -1.12 25.56 -16.97
CA ASP A 299 -2.18 24.62 -17.32
C ASP A 299 -2.05 23.33 -16.51
N ILE A 300 -3.19 22.71 -16.21
CA ILE A 300 -3.24 21.43 -15.49
C ILE A 300 -2.45 20.39 -16.28
N GLN A 301 -1.47 19.75 -15.64
CA GLN A 301 -0.76 18.64 -16.28
C GLN A 301 -1.69 17.44 -16.38
N ARG A 302 -1.84 16.90 -17.59
CA ARG A 302 -2.57 15.64 -17.80
C ARG A 302 -1.75 14.49 -17.22
N VAL A 303 -2.38 13.69 -16.36
CA VAL A 303 -1.79 12.49 -15.76
C VAL A 303 -2.69 11.31 -16.05
N THR A 304 -2.10 10.19 -16.45
CA THR A 304 -2.79 8.92 -16.67
C THR A 304 -2.02 7.79 -16.01
N GLN A 305 -2.73 6.72 -15.65
CA GLN A 305 -2.12 5.49 -15.19
C GLN A 305 -2.39 4.39 -16.22
N PHE A 306 -1.38 3.60 -16.60
CA PHE A 306 -1.55 2.50 -17.54
C PHE A 306 -1.12 1.17 -16.90
N PRO A 307 -1.92 0.10 -17.01
CA PRO A 307 -1.58 -1.19 -16.42
C PRO A 307 -0.36 -1.79 -17.12
N THR A 308 0.57 -2.32 -16.33
CA THR A 308 1.72 -3.06 -16.85
C THR A 308 1.41 -4.55 -17.01
N LYS A 309 2.18 -5.21 -17.87
CA LYS A 309 1.98 -6.63 -18.16
C LYS A 309 2.36 -7.48 -16.94
N THR A 310 1.40 -8.30 -16.51
CA THR A 310 1.56 -9.26 -15.41
C THR A 310 1.61 -10.68 -15.96
N PHE A 311 2.47 -11.52 -15.40
CA PHE A 311 2.63 -12.93 -15.74
C PHE A 311 2.21 -13.81 -14.56
N SER A 312 1.45 -14.86 -14.84
CA SER A 312 1.04 -15.84 -13.83
C SER A 312 1.96 -17.06 -13.86
N LEU A 313 2.59 -17.38 -12.73
CA LEU A 313 3.35 -18.60 -12.54
C LEU A 313 2.59 -19.53 -11.60
N PRO A 314 2.34 -20.80 -11.98
CA PRO A 314 1.79 -21.78 -11.04
C PRO A 314 2.82 -22.11 -9.95
N LEU A 315 2.38 -22.23 -8.69
CA LEU A 315 3.25 -22.48 -7.52
C LEU A 315 4.13 -23.73 -7.65
N PHE A 316 3.72 -24.73 -8.43
CA PHE A 316 4.53 -25.94 -8.68
C PHE A 316 5.81 -25.66 -9.47
N GLU A 317 5.85 -24.61 -10.31
CA GLU A 317 7.04 -24.25 -11.09
C GLU A 317 8.11 -23.56 -10.23
N GLU A 318 7.74 -22.87 -9.16
CA GLU A 318 8.69 -22.24 -8.24
C GLU A 318 9.47 -23.29 -7.44
N ASN A 319 8.78 -24.31 -6.90
CA ASN A 319 9.45 -25.43 -6.24
C ASN A 319 10.42 -26.13 -7.20
N ARG A 320 10.05 -26.28 -8.47
CA ARG A 320 10.93 -26.85 -9.49
C ARG A 320 12.16 -25.96 -9.72
N LEU A 321 11.99 -24.65 -9.88
CA LEU A 321 13.09 -23.72 -10.10
C LEU A 321 14.03 -23.62 -8.88
N ALA A 322 13.48 -23.49 -7.68
CA ALA A 322 14.26 -23.42 -6.44
C ALA A 322 15.05 -24.72 -6.20
N THR A 323 14.42 -25.86 -6.48
CA THR A 323 15.09 -27.17 -6.46
C THR A 323 16.22 -27.22 -7.49
N GLN A 324 15.97 -26.80 -8.74
CA GLN A 324 16.99 -26.77 -9.79
C GLN A 324 18.19 -25.86 -9.45
N VAL A 325 17.93 -24.67 -8.92
CA VAL A 325 18.99 -23.74 -8.49
C VAL A 325 19.81 -24.34 -7.33
N SER A 326 19.13 -24.91 -6.34
CA SER A 326 19.80 -25.56 -5.20
C SER A 326 20.66 -26.74 -5.64
N HIS A 327 20.14 -27.57 -6.55
CA HIS A 327 20.85 -28.71 -7.11
C HIS A 327 22.06 -28.26 -7.92
N LYS A 328 21.93 -27.22 -8.75
CA LYS A 328 23.04 -26.64 -9.49
C LYS A 328 24.14 -26.12 -8.56
N MET A 329 23.77 -25.41 -7.49
CA MET A 329 24.73 -24.95 -6.49
C MET A 329 25.44 -26.12 -5.79
N MET A 330 24.75 -27.23 -5.53
CA MET A 330 25.39 -28.45 -4.98
C MET A 330 26.38 -29.06 -5.98
N VAL A 331 26.02 -29.16 -7.27
CA VAL A 331 26.92 -29.67 -8.32
C VAL A 331 28.18 -28.80 -8.41
N ASP A 332 28.01 -27.47 -8.51
CA ASP A 332 29.12 -26.52 -8.61
C ASP A 332 30.05 -26.63 -7.40
N LYS A 333 29.50 -26.72 -6.20
CA LYS A 333 30.27 -26.90 -4.96
C LYS A 333 31.05 -28.21 -4.94
N ILE A 334 30.42 -29.34 -5.30
CA ILE A 334 31.09 -30.64 -5.33
C ILE A 334 32.21 -30.65 -6.37
N ARG A 335 31.98 -30.06 -7.55
CA ARG A 335 32.99 -29.96 -8.61
C ARG A 335 34.16 -29.06 -8.21
N HIS A 336 33.91 -27.98 -7.47
CA HIS A 336 34.95 -27.07 -7.01
C HIS A 336 35.80 -27.65 -5.87
N GLU A 337 35.17 -28.29 -4.89
CA GLU A 337 35.87 -28.91 -3.74
C GLU A 337 36.55 -30.25 -4.09
N GLY A 338 36.13 -30.87 -5.18
CA GLY A 338 36.57 -32.21 -5.58
C GLY A 338 35.90 -33.34 -4.78
N ALA A 339 36.16 -34.57 -5.24
CA ALA A 339 35.62 -35.81 -4.66
C ALA A 339 36.60 -36.51 -3.68
N SER A 340 37.81 -35.97 -3.49
CA SER A 340 38.82 -36.59 -2.62
C SER A 340 38.36 -36.62 -1.15
N GLY A 341 38.36 -37.80 -0.53
CA GLY A 341 37.90 -38.00 0.85
C GLY A 341 36.38 -38.13 1.03
N LYS A 342 35.58 -38.02 -0.05
CA LYS A 342 34.12 -38.25 -0.01
C LYS A 342 33.85 -39.72 -0.36
N GLY A 343 33.32 -40.50 0.59
CA GLY A 343 32.99 -41.91 0.37
C GLY A 343 31.61 -42.13 -0.25
N ILE A 344 31.32 -43.35 -0.72
CA ILE A 344 30.02 -43.73 -1.31
C ILE A 344 28.77 -43.30 -0.52
N GLY A 345 28.85 -43.29 0.82
CA GLY A 345 27.74 -42.88 1.70
C GLY A 345 27.32 -41.42 1.49
N PHE A 346 28.27 -40.53 1.19
CA PHE A 346 27.99 -39.13 0.85
C PHE A 346 27.19 -39.03 -0.46
N PHE A 347 27.64 -39.71 -1.52
CA PHE A 347 27.00 -39.63 -2.83
C PHE A 347 25.61 -40.27 -2.86
N LYS A 348 25.34 -41.28 -2.04
CA LYS A 348 24.00 -41.88 -1.91
C LYS A 348 22.94 -40.94 -1.35
N GLN A 349 23.35 -39.94 -0.58
CA GLN A 349 22.45 -38.96 0.03
C GLN A 349 22.12 -37.81 -0.93
N LEU A 350 22.79 -37.71 -2.08
CA LEU A 350 22.53 -36.67 -3.05
C LEU A 350 21.20 -36.89 -3.78
N PRO A 351 20.48 -35.81 -4.13
CA PRO A 351 19.38 -35.87 -5.07
C PRO A 351 19.79 -36.55 -6.38
N LYS A 352 18.87 -37.30 -7.01
CA LYS A 352 19.18 -38.16 -8.17
C LYS A 352 19.76 -37.39 -9.36
N ASP A 353 19.28 -36.19 -9.60
CA ASP A 353 19.75 -35.28 -10.64
C ASP A 353 21.13 -34.69 -10.32
N VAL A 354 21.37 -34.26 -9.07
CA VAL A 354 22.71 -33.88 -8.61
C VAL A 354 23.69 -35.05 -8.79
N LEU A 355 23.30 -36.25 -8.36
CA LEU A 355 24.11 -37.47 -8.46
C LEU A 355 24.42 -37.84 -9.92
N SER A 356 23.45 -37.64 -10.83
CA SER A 356 23.64 -37.85 -12.26
C SER A 356 24.71 -36.92 -12.84
N GLU A 357 24.76 -35.68 -12.36
CA GLU A 357 25.73 -34.67 -12.82
C GLU A 357 27.12 -34.80 -12.19
N VAL A 358 27.30 -35.56 -11.11
CA VAL A 358 28.61 -35.71 -10.43
C VAL A 358 29.16 -37.15 -10.46
N ARG A 359 28.51 -38.05 -11.19
CA ARG A 359 28.90 -39.47 -11.27
C ARG A 359 30.29 -39.69 -11.87
N ASP A 360 30.77 -38.77 -12.71
CA ASP A 360 32.07 -38.79 -13.36
C ASP A 360 33.24 -38.45 -12.43
N LEU A 361 32.97 -37.90 -11.24
CA LEU A 361 34.01 -37.35 -10.38
C LEU A 361 34.84 -38.39 -9.62
N SER A 362 34.34 -39.62 -9.43
CA SER A 362 35.05 -40.70 -8.72
C SER A 362 34.40 -42.07 -8.95
N GLY A 363 35.12 -43.15 -8.60
CA GLY A 363 34.52 -44.50 -8.60
C GLY A 363 33.37 -44.65 -7.61
N ASP A 364 33.43 -43.97 -6.47
CA ASP A 364 32.38 -44.01 -5.43
C ASP A 364 31.11 -43.26 -5.87
N SER A 365 31.24 -42.15 -6.60
CA SER A 365 30.07 -41.43 -7.15
C SER A 365 29.41 -42.20 -8.29
N GLN A 366 30.20 -42.84 -9.17
CA GLN A 366 29.66 -43.74 -10.19
C GLN A 366 28.95 -44.95 -9.56
N LYS A 367 29.56 -45.58 -8.55
CA LYS A 367 28.95 -46.72 -7.85
C LYS A 367 27.67 -46.33 -7.10
N ALA A 368 27.61 -45.14 -6.50
CA ALA A 368 26.40 -44.61 -5.88
C ALA A 368 25.30 -44.37 -6.92
N TYR A 369 25.63 -43.80 -8.08
CA TYR A 369 24.71 -43.62 -9.20
C TYR A 369 24.15 -44.97 -9.64
N ASP A 370 25.00 -45.95 -9.93
CA ASP A 370 24.56 -47.25 -10.43
C ASP A 370 23.65 -47.98 -9.43
N GLN A 371 23.89 -47.82 -8.12
CA GLN A 371 23.00 -48.36 -7.08
C GLN A 371 21.66 -47.62 -6.98
N ASN A 372 21.65 -46.29 -7.10
CA ASN A 372 20.42 -45.48 -6.98
C ASN A 372 19.48 -45.62 -8.20
N PHE A 373 20.03 -46.02 -9.34
CA PHE A 373 19.29 -46.24 -10.59
C PHE A 373 19.10 -47.73 -10.92
N GLY A 374 19.49 -48.64 -10.02
CA GLY A 374 19.27 -50.09 -10.17
C GLY A 374 20.10 -50.76 -11.27
N LEU A 375 21.23 -50.15 -11.65
CA LEU A 375 22.14 -50.66 -12.68
C LEU A 375 23.11 -51.73 -12.13
N VAL A 376 23.20 -51.87 -10.80
CA VAL A 376 23.89 -53.00 -10.14
C VAL A 376 23.04 -53.53 -9.00
N VAL A 377 22.91 -54.86 -8.92
CA VAL A 377 22.26 -55.53 -7.78
C VAL A 377 23.19 -55.43 -6.58
N SER A 378 22.70 -54.85 -5.49
CA SER A 378 23.42 -54.85 -4.21
C SER A 378 23.56 -56.30 -3.74
N LYS A 379 24.79 -56.79 -3.57
CA LYS A 379 25.04 -58.09 -2.92
C LYS A 379 24.74 -58.03 -1.44
#